data_AF-A0A7X9D0L2-F1
#
_entry.id   AF-A0A7X9D0L2-F1
#
_cell.length_a   1.000
_cell.length_b   1.000
_cell.length_c   1.000
_cell.angle_alpha   90.00
_cell.angle_beta   90.00
_cell.angle_gamma   90.00
#
_symmetry.space_group_name_H-M   'P 1'
#
loop_
_entity.id
_entity.type
_entity.pdbx_description
1 polymer ?
#
loop_
_entity_poly.entity_id
_entity_poly.type
_entity_poly.pdbx_seq_one_letter_code
_entity_poly.pdbx_strand_id
1 'polypeptide(L)'
;PHIIASTLVNFMDNDKGISYLTFVGGGFRDTTRIASGNPHMWRDILFANKGEVIESIEYFQTLLDEFKLGLQHNEKDRIVKLLENARVIRNSVPHKGRDYNPPVYEVFVSIEDKPGSIAGLTQLISSYNINIKQTEILHSRQNEGGAFRLVFENKEDRELVLKILKERGLLNGYD
;
A
#
# COMPACT_ATOMS: atom_id res chain seq x y z
N PRO A 1 -4.80 -13.47 0.98
CA PRO A 1 -5.45 -12.15 0.70
C PRO A 1 -6.75 -12.23 -0.12
N HIS A 2 -6.73 -12.84 -1.32
CA HIS A 2 -7.90 -12.85 -2.22
C HIS A 2 -9.15 -13.49 -1.59
N ILE A 3 -9.01 -14.64 -0.92
CA ILE A 3 -10.12 -15.29 -0.20
C ILE A 3 -10.71 -14.34 0.84
N ILE A 4 -9.88 -13.73 1.70
CA ILE A 4 -10.36 -12.81 2.75
C ILE A 4 -11.11 -11.61 2.15
N ALA A 5 -10.58 -11.01 1.09
CA ALA A 5 -11.25 -9.91 0.38
C ALA A 5 -12.61 -10.36 -0.19
N SER A 6 -12.66 -11.54 -0.80
CA SER A 6 -13.89 -12.11 -1.39
C SER A 6 -14.94 -12.43 -0.31
N THR A 7 -14.51 -13.04 0.80
CA THR A 7 -15.36 -13.34 1.95
C THR A 7 -15.91 -12.05 2.57
N LEU A 8 -15.10 -11.00 2.69
CA LEU A 8 -15.54 -9.71 3.20
C LEU A 8 -16.60 -9.05 2.30
N VAL A 9 -16.45 -9.13 0.97
CA VAL A 9 -17.47 -8.66 0.03
C VAL A 9 -18.76 -9.47 0.17
N ASN A 10 -18.67 -10.80 0.16
CA ASN A 10 -19.84 -11.69 0.30
C ASN A 10 -20.54 -11.53 1.65
N PHE A 11 -19.80 -11.22 2.72
CA PHE A 11 -20.40 -10.93 4.04
C PHE A 11 -21.35 -9.73 4.00
N MET A 12 -21.04 -8.72 3.17
CA MET A 12 -21.88 -7.53 3.03
C MET A 12 -23.16 -7.79 2.24
N ASP A 13 -23.20 -8.87 1.46
CA ASP A 13 -24.36 -9.31 0.70
C ASP A 13 -25.30 -10.22 1.53
N ASN A 14 -24.82 -10.71 2.69
CA ASN A 14 -25.53 -11.72 3.48
C ASN A 14 -26.56 -11.10 4.44
N ASP A 15 -27.75 -10.89 3.91
CA ASP A 15 -29.07 -11.21 4.48
C ASP A 15 -29.45 -10.70 5.90
N LYS A 16 -29.88 -9.43 5.96
CA LYS A 16 -30.93 -8.93 6.89
C LYS A 16 -31.83 -7.84 6.26
N GLY A 17 -31.98 -7.83 4.93
CA GLY A 17 -32.84 -6.88 4.21
C GLY A 17 -32.30 -5.44 4.10
N ILE A 18 -31.07 -5.17 4.56
CA ILE A 18 -30.39 -3.89 4.40
C ILE A 18 -29.06 -4.16 3.69
N SER A 19 -28.93 -3.66 2.47
CA SER A 19 -27.64 -3.66 1.78
C SER A 19 -26.73 -2.64 2.45
N TYR A 20 -25.69 -3.12 3.15
CA TYR A 20 -24.70 -2.23 3.76
C TYR A 20 -23.76 -1.59 2.73
N LEU A 21 -23.91 -1.91 1.45
CA LEU A 21 -23.12 -1.37 0.35
C LEU A 21 -23.23 0.14 0.23
N THR A 22 -24.34 0.76 0.65
CA THR A 22 -24.45 2.23 0.67
C THR A 22 -23.62 2.89 1.77
N PHE A 23 -23.15 2.13 2.76
CA PHE A 23 -22.36 2.62 3.90
C PHE A 23 -20.86 2.31 3.76
N VAL A 24 -20.43 1.66 2.68
CA VAL A 24 -19.01 1.35 2.47
C VAL A 24 -18.25 2.55 1.90
N GLY A 25 -17.21 2.99 2.61
CA GLY A 25 -16.31 4.06 2.18
C GLY A 25 -15.16 3.57 1.30
N GLY A 26 -14.27 4.51 0.91
CA GLY A 26 -13.11 4.21 0.06
C GLY A 26 -12.18 3.11 0.63
N GLY A 27 -12.02 3.04 1.95
CA GLY A 27 -11.18 2.03 2.60
C GLY A 27 -11.69 0.59 2.40
N PHE A 28 -13.00 0.39 2.33
CA PHE A 28 -13.57 -0.91 2.00
C PHE A 28 -13.26 -1.28 0.54
N ARG A 29 -13.47 -0.36 -0.39
CA ARG A 29 -13.16 -0.57 -1.81
C ARG A 29 -11.69 -0.91 -2.05
N ASP A 30 -10.78 -0.24 -1.35
CA ASP A 30 -9.33 -0.52 -1.48
C ASP A 30 -8.97 -1.90 -0.90
N THR A 31 -9.44 -2.19 0.31
CA THR A 31 -9.21 -3.49 0.99
C THR A 31 -9.74 -4.67 0.16
N THR A 32 -10.88 -4.48 -0.50
CA THR A 32 -11.56 -5.51 -1.29
C THR A 32 -11.23 -5.47 -2.78
N ARG A 33 -10.38 -4.54 -3.24
CA ARG A 33 -10.08 -4.32 -4.66
C ARG A 33 -9.75 -5.61 -5.41
N ILE A 34 -8.97 -6.49 -4.78
CA ILE A 34 -8.52 -7.74 -5.38
C ILE A 34 -9.64 -8.77 -5.58
N ALA A 35 -10.77 -8.66 -4.87
CA ALA A 35 -11.91 -9.59 -5.00
C ALA A 35 -12.60 -9.52 -6.38
N SER A 36 -12.33 -8.45 -7.15
CA SER A 36 -12.80 -8.30 -8.53
C SER A 36 -12.01 -9.11 -9.57
N GLY A 37 -11.07 -9.95 -9.13
CA GLY A 37 -10.27 -10.81 -10.00
C GLY A 37 -11.10 -11.88 -10.73
N ASN A 38 -10.57 -12.42 -11.84
CA ASN A 38 -11.26 -13.44 -12.63
C ASN A 38 -11.52 -14.72 -11.78
N PRO A 39 -12.78 -15.16 -11.64
CA PRO A 39 -13.11 -16.26 -10.73
C PRO A 39 -12.57 -17.62 -11.20
N HIS A 40 -12.47 -17.88 -12.51
CA HIS A 40 -11.93 -19.13 -13.04
C HIS A 40 -10.43 -19.24 -12.82
N MET A 41 -9.70 -18.14 -13.04
CA MET A 41 -8.26 -18.08 -12.77
C MET A 41 -7.97 -18.29 -11.28
N TRP A 42 -8.72 -17.61 -10.40
CA TRP A 42 -8.53 -17.76 -8.96
C TRP A 42 -8.92 -19.14 -8.45
N ARG A 43 -9.97 -19.77 -9.00
CA ARG A 43 -10.25 -21.19 -8.75
C ARG A 43 -8.99 -22.02 -9.04
N ASP A 44 -8.42 -21.90 -10.23
CA ASP A 44 -7.29 -22.73 -10.63
C ASP A 44 -6.06 -22.50 -9.73
N ILE A 45 -5.76 -21.24 -9.37
CA ILE A 45 -4.69 -20.89 -8.41
C ILE A 45 -4.94 -21.53 -7.04
N LEU A 46 -6.17 -21.41 -6.51
CA LEU A 46 -6.51 -21.95 -5.19
C LEU A 46 -6.43 -23.49 -5.16
N PHE A 47 -6.89 -24.15 -6.22
CA PHE A 47 -6.82 -25.61 -6.31
C PHE A 47 -5.39 -26.12 -6.55
N ALA A 48 -4.55 -25.37 -7.27
CA ALA A 48 -3.14 -25.68 -7.44
C ALA A 48 -2.36 -25.67 -6.11
N ASN A 49 -2.81 -24.89 -5.12
CA ASN A 49 -2.18 -24.78 -3.80
C ASN A 49 -3.13 -25.12 -2.64
N LYS A 50 -4.04 -26.07 -2.86
CA LYS A 50 -5.19 -26.33 -1.96
C LYS A 50 -4.79 -26.59 -0.50
N GLY A 51 -3.74 -27.37 -0.25
CA GLY A 51 -3.31 -27.75 1.10
C GLY A 51 -2.93 -26.52 1.94
N GLU A 52 -1.94 -25.76 1.47
CA GLU A 52 -1.48 -24.51 2.10
C GLU A 52 -2.60 -23.47 2.26
N VAL A 53 -3.52 -23.42 1.29
CA VAL A 53 -4.70 -22.55 1.35
C VAL A 53 -5.61 -22.94 2.51
N ILE A 54 -5.87 -24.23 2.72
CA ILE A 54 -6.70 -24.71 3.83
C ILE A 54 -6.04 -24.37 5.17
N GLU A 55 -4.76 -24.69 5.33
CA GLU A 55 -4.02 -24.37 6.57
C GLU A 55 -4.03 -22.86 6.86
N SER A 56 -3.85 -22.04 5.82
CA SER A 56 -3.94 -20.57 5.95
C SER A 56 -5.33 -20.09 6.36
N ILE A 57 -6.40 -20.74 5.88
CA ILE A 57 -7.78 -20.42 6.27
C ILE A 57 -8.00 -20.76 7.75
N GLU A 58 -7.59 -21.95 8.19
CA GLU A 58 -7.73 -22.40 9.58
C GLU A 58 -6.98 -21.50 10.55
N TYR A 59 -5.75 -21.11 10.19
CA TYR A 59 -4.98 -20.16 10.99
C TYR A 59 -5.68 -18.79 11.08
N PHE A 60 -6.24 -18.29 9.96
CA PHE A 60 -6.98 -17.04 9.97
C PHE A 60 -8.26 -17.10 10.82
N GLN A 61 -8.98 -18.22 10.77
CA GLN A 61 -10.15 -18.46 11.65
C GLN A 61 -9.75 -18.40 13.13
N THR A 62 -8.61 -19.01 13.50
CA THR A 62 -8.06 -18.94 14.85
C THR A 62 -7.83 -17.50 15.29
N LEU A 63 -7.22 -16.66 14.43
CA LEU A 63 -7.00 -15.24 14.74
C LEU A 63 -8.32 -14.46 14.92
N LEU A 64 -9.34 -14.75 14.11
CA LEU A 64 -10.67 -14.15 14.30
C LEU A 64 -11.30 -14.57 15.62
N ASP A 65 -11.16 -15.83 16.01
CA ASP A 65 -11.66 -16.34 17.27
C ASP A 65 -10.96 -15.70 18.49
N GLU A 66 -9.67 -15.34 18.38
CA GLU A 66 -8.99 -14.59 19.44
C GLU A 66 -9.62 -13.21 19.69
N PHE A 67 -9.97 -12.48 18.63
CA PHE A 67 -10.71 -11.22 18.77
C PHE A 67 -12.09 -11.45 19.38
N LYS A 68 -12.82 -12.46 18.90
CA LYS A 68 -14.15 -12.81 19.41
C LYS A 68 -14.11 -13.14 20.90
N LEU A 69 -13.18 -13.99 21.34
CA LEU A 69 -13.03 -14.37 22.75
C LEU A 69 -12.66 -13.17 23.62
N GLY A 70 -11.75 -12.31 23.16
CA GLY A 70 -11.40 -11.10 23.89
C GLY A 70 -12.60 -10.16 24.09
N LEU A 71 -13.45 -10.02 23.08
CA LEU A 71 -14.69 -9.24 23.18
C LEU A 71 -15.72 -9.91 24.10
N GLN A 72 -15.93 -11.22 23.97
CA GLN A 72 -16.91 -11.97 24.79
C GLN A 72 -16.58 -11.92 26.28
N HIS A 73 -15.30 -11.95 26.63
CA HIS A 73 -14.84 -11.91 28.02
C HIS A 73 -14.48 -10.50 28.52
N ASN A 74 -14.76 -9.45 27.74
CA ASN A 74 -14.41 -8.06 28.06
C ASN A 74 -12.91 -7.82 28.34
N GLU A 75 -12.03 -8.60 27.71
CA GLU A 75 -10.57 -8.53 27.85
C GLU A 75 -9.98 -7.38 27.01
N LYS A 76 -10.19 -6.14 27.46
CA LYS A 76 -9.75 -4.94 26.73
C LYS A 76 -8.26 -4.94 26.39
N ASP A 77 -7.40 -5.34 27.32
CA ASP A 77 -5.95 -5.38 27.12
C ASP A 77 -5.54 -6.39 26.05
N ARG A 78 -6.26 -7.52 25.95
CA ARG A 78 -6.05 -8.49 24.88
C ARG A 78 -6.37 -7.89 23.51
N ILE A 79 -7.47 -7.15 23.39
CA ILE A 79 -7.84 -6.47 22.15
C ILE A 79 -6.77 -5.45 21.74
N VAL A 80 -6.29 -4.64 22.69
CA VAL A 80 -5.21 -3.68 22.44
C VAL A 80 -3.96 -4.41 21.93
N LYS A 81 -3.55 -5.50 22.58
CA LYS A 81 -2.38 -6.29 22.18
C LYS A 81 -2.51 -6.86 20.76
N LEU A 82 -3.68 -7.40 20.39
CA LEU A 82 -3.92 -7.91 19.04
C LEU A 82 -3.80 -6.80 17.98
N LEU A 83 -4.37 -5.61 18.26
CA LEU A 83 -4.29 -4.45 17.37
C LEU A 83 -2.86 -3.89 17.27
N GLU A 84 -2.11 -3.84 18.37
CA GLU A 84 -0.72 -3.40 18.39
C GLU A 84 0.18 -4.33 17.58
N ASN A 85 0.00 -5.65 17.73
CA ASN A 85 0.72 -6.64 16.94
C ASN A 85 0.47 -6.43 15.43
N ALA A 86 -0.81 -6.24 15.04
CA ALA A 86 -1.16 -5.95 13.66
C ALA A 86 -0.51 -4.64 13.15
N ARG A 87 -0.49 -3.59 13.99
CA ARG A 87 0.16 -2.31 13.67
C ARG A 87 1.66 -2.46 13.46
N VAL A 88 2.35 -3.20 14.33
CA VAL A 88 3.80 -3.43 14.23
C VAL A 88 4.12 -4.19 12.93
N ILE A 89 3.41 -5.28 12.66
CA ILE A 89 3.60 -6.07 11.43
C ILE A 89 3.31 -5.21 10.19
N ARG A 90 2.22 -4.43 10.18
CA ARG A 90 1.88 -3.57 9.04
C ARG A 90 2.97 -2.53 8.74
N ASN A 91 3.55 -1.94 9.78
CA ASN A 91 4.61 -0.93 9.62
C ASN A 91 5.95 -1.55 9.21
N SER A 92 6.16 -2.85 9.42
CA SER A 92 7.37 -3.54 8.97
C SER A 92 7.30 -4.01 7.53
N VAL A 93 6.11 -4.02 6.90
CA VAL A 93 5.96 -4.34 5.48
C VAL A 93 6.76 -3.31 4.66
N PRO A 94 7.76 -3.75 3.86
CA PRO A 94 8.58 -2.84 3.07
C PRO A 94 7.72 -2.07 2.06
N HIS A 95 8.04 -0.79 1.86
CA HIS A 95 7.39 0.06 0.85
C HIS A 95 7.81 -0.32 -0.59
N LYS A 96 8.89 -1.10 -0.75
CA LYS A 96 9.33 -1.68 -2.02
C LYS A 96 8.95 -3.16 -2.04
N GLY A 97 8.00 -3.54 -2.90
CA GLY A 97 7.64 -4.94 -3.13
C GLY A 97 8.83 -5.74 -3.67
N ARG A 98 9.02 -6.97 -3.20
CA ARG A 98 9.89 -7.96 -3.84
C ARG A 98 9.19 -8.51 -5.09
N ASP A 99 9.00 -7.66 -6.09
CA ASP A 99 8.96 -8.13 -7.48
C ASP A 99 10.40 -8.08 -8.00
N TYR A 100 10.74 -8.88 -9.01
CA TYR A 100 12.06 -8.87 -9.64
C TYR A 100 12.53 -7.42 -9.85
N ASN A 101 13.53 -6.99 -9.08
CA ASN A 101 13.86 -5.57 -8.93
C ASN A 101 15.08 -5.28 -9.81
N PRO A 102 14.93 -4.84 -11.06
CA PRO A 102 16.02 -4.13 -11.73
C PRO A 102 16.44 -2.96 -10.83
N PRO A 103 17.71 -2.49 -10.91
CA PRO A 103 18.14 -1.35 -10.12
C PRO A 103 17.16 -0.18 -10.32
N VAL A 104 16.45 0.19 -9.24
CA VAL A 104 15.57 1.36 -9.24
C VAL A 104 16.41 2.58 -8.96
N TYR A 105 16.46 3.49 -9.93
CA TYR A 105 17.22 4.73 -9.79
C TYR A 105 16.30 5.79 -9.21
N GLU A 106 16.50 6.10 -7.93
CA GLU A 106 15.58 6.91 -7.14
C GLU A 106 16.15 8.30 -6.85
N VAL A 107 15.23 9.26 -6.75
CA VAL A 107 15.49 10.61 -6.26
C VAL A 107 14.39 11.00 -5.28
N PHE A 108 14.79 11.54 -4.14
CA PHE A 108 13.89 12.08 -3.13
C PHE A 108 13.96 13.61 -3.18
N VAL A 109 12.81 14.25 -3.37
CA VAL A 109 12.70 15.70 -3.49
C VAL A 109 11.76 16.21 -2.41
N SER A 110 12.18 17.22 -1.66
CA SER A 110 11.26 17.92 -0.77
C SER A 110 10.39 18.85 -1.60
N ILE A 111 9.08 18.67 -1.51
CA ILE A 111 8.12 19.55 -2.19
C ILE A 111 7.31 20.32 -1.15
N GLU A 112 7.13 21.62 -1.39
CA GLU A 112 6.18 22.39 -0.61
C GLU A 112 4.77 21.91 -0.87
N ASP A 113 3.96 21.78 0.18
CA ASP A 113 2.54 21.42 0.08
C ASP A 113 1.71 22.64 -0.37
N LYS A 114 1.88 23.01 -1.64
CA LYS A 114 1.18 24.11 -2.30
C LYS A 114 0.76 23.73 -3.72
N PRO A 115 -0.33 24.32 -4.25
CA PRO A 115 -0.73 24.10 -5.63
C PRO A 115 0.41 24.39 -6.61
N GLY A 116 0.67 23.45 -7.53
CA GLY A 116 1.67 23.60 -8.58
C GLY A 116 3.06 23.04 -8.26
N SER A 117 3.38 22.67 -7.02
CA SER A 117 4.72 22.14 -6.67
C SER A 117 5.10 20.89 -7.46
N ILE A 118 4.18 19.91 -7.53
CA ILE A 118 4.39 18.67 -8.30
C ILE A 118 4.41 18.96 -9.81
N ALA A 119 3.55 19.86 -10.28
CA ALA A 119 3.50 20.24 -11.69
C ALA A 119 4.82 20.89 -12.14
N GLY A 120 5.35 21.83 -11.35
CA GLY A 120 6.64 22.47 -11.62
C GLY A 120 7.80 21.47 -11.65
N LEU A 121 7.84 20.53 -10.69
CA LEU A 121 8.86 19.49 -10.64
C LEU A 121 8.80 18.55 -11.85
N THR A 122 7.60 18.04 -12.18
CA THR A 122 7.41 17.13 -13.32
C THR A 122 7.64 17.82 -14.66
N GLN A 123 7.23 19.08 -14.81
CA GLN A 123 7.49 19.88 -16.01
C GLN A 123 8.99 20.17 -16.18
N LEU A 124 9.71 20.43 -15.10
CA LEU A 124 11.16 20.58 -15.12
C LEU A 124 11.82 19.31 -15.65
N ILE A 125 11.52 18.15 -15.07
CA ILE A 125 12.09 16.86 -15.49
C ILE A 125 11.74 16.59 -16.97
N SER A 126 10.48 16.83 -17.35
CA SER A 126 10.03 16.67 -18.73
C SER A 126 10.73 17.59 -19.73
N SER A 127 11.17 18.79 -19.32
CA SER A 127 11.90 19.71 -20.22
C SER A 127 13.28 19.19 -20.64
N TYR A 128 13.81 18.20 -19.91
CA TYR A 128 15.03 17.47 -20.26
C TYR A 128 14.75 16.15 -20.99
N ASN A 129 13.49 15.91 -21.38
CA ASN A 129 13.04 14.69 -22.06
C ASN A 129 13.30 13.40 -21.25
N ILE A 130 13.21 13.49 -19.92
CA ILE A 130 13.42 12.36 -19.00
C ILE A 130 12.06 11.77 -18.59
N ASN A 131 11.93 10.45 -18.71
CA ASN A 131 10.71 9.74 -18.33
C ASN A 131 10.73 9.36 -16.84
N ILE A 132 9.63 9.59 -16.14
CA ILE A 132 9.44 9.18 -14.75
C ILE A 132 8.65 7.87 -14.74
N LYS A 133 9.25 6.79 -14.25
CA LYS A 133 8.59 5.46 -14.19
C LYS A 133 7.53 5.41 -13.11
N GLN A 134 7.79 6.02 -11.96
CA GLN A 134 6.90 5.99 -10.82
C GLN A 134 7.12 7.23 -9.94
N THR A 135 6.02 7.70 -9.37
CA THR A 135 6.01 8.76 -8.36
C THR A 135 5.29 8.29 -7.11
N GLU A 136 5.77 8.70 -5.94
CA GLU A 136 5.14 8.38 -4.66
C GLU A 136 5.29 9.58 -3.72
N ILE A 137 4.18 9.99 -3.08
CA ILE A 137 4.21 11.00 -2.02
C ILE A 137 4.44 10.25 -0.70
N LEU A 138 5.57 10.51 -0.06
CA LEU A 138 5.89 9.97 1.26
C LEU A 138 5.44 10.98 2.32
N HIS A 139 4.53 10.54 3.18
CA HIS A 139 4.07 11.34 4.31
C HIS A 139 5.13 11.28 5.43
N SER A 140 5.86 12.38 5.63
CA SER A 140 6.66 12.61 6.83
C SER A 140 5.74 12.69 8.05
N ARG A 141 6.01 11.87 9.08
CA ARG A 141 5.46 12.12 10.41
C ARG A 141 6.37 13.14 11.08
N GLN A 142 5.85 14.37 11.22
CA GLN A 142 6.40 15.57 11.88
C GLN A 142 6.96 16.63 10.91
N ASN A 143 6.14 17.68 10.69
CA ASN A 143 6.45 19.09 10.40
C ASN A 143 7.53 19.51 9.40
N GLU A 144 8.05 18.59 8.59
CA GLU A 144 8.88 18.90 7.42
C GLU A 144 8.16 18.35 6.19
N GLY A 145 8.14 19.13 5.09
CA GLY A 145 7.34 18.86 3.90
C GLY A 145 7.39 17.40 3.40
N GLY A 146 6.32 16.97 2.72
CA GLY A 146 6.25 15.62 2.17
C GLY A 146 7.42 15.35 1.22
N ALA A 147 8.09 14.22 1.39
CA ALA A 147 9.13 13.80 0.46
C ALA A 147 8.46 13.19 -0.78
N PHE A 148 8.77 13.72 -1.96
CA PHE A 148 8.32 13.18 -3.23
C PHE A 148 9.39 12.24 -3.78
N ARG A 149 9.05 10.96 -3.87
CA ARG A 149 9.92 9.93 -4.45
C ARG A 149 9.65 9.82 -5.94
N LEU A 150 10.72 9.95 -6.72
CA LEU A 150 10.75 9.77 -8.16
C LEU A 150 11.58 8.53 -8.51
N VAL A 151 11.11 7.72 -9.45
CA VAL A 151 11.82 6.53 -9.93
C VAL A 151 12.08 6.64 -11.43
N PHE A 152 13.31 6.34 -11.84
CA PHE A 152 13.78 6.39 -13.21
C PHE A 152 14.20 5.02 -13.74
N GLU A 153 14.23 4.89 -15.06
CA GLU A 153 14.55 3.63 -15.76
C GLU A 153 16.03 3.26 -15.70
N ASN A 154 16.90 4.28 -15.76
CA ASN A 154 18.34 4.11 -15.91
C ASN A 154 19.11 5.08 -14.99
N LYS A 155 20.41 4.81 -14.84
CA LYS A 155 21.27 5.54 -13.91
C LYS A 155 21.52 6.97 -14.39
N GLU A 156 21.67 7.11 -15.69
CA GLU A 156 21.99 8.34 -16.40
C GLU A 156 20.90 9.39 -16.18
N ASP A 157 19.64 9.02 -16.32
CA ASP A 157 18.48 9.88 -16.07
C ASP A 157 18.45 10.34 -14.61
N ARG A 158 18.71 9.45 -13.65
CA ARG A 158 18.77 9.79 -12.23
C ARG A 158 19.90 10.75 -11.92
N GLU A 159 21.10 10.52 -12.46
CA GLU A 159 22.25 11.40 -12.26
C GLU A 159 22.02 12.79 -12.87
N LEU A 160 21.39 12.84 -14.05
CA LEU A 160 21.01 14.10 -14.68
C LEU A 160 19.97 14.85 -13.84
N VAL A 161 18.92 14.17 -13.37
CA VAL A 161 17.90 14.77 -12.50
C VAL A 161 18.50 15.28 -11.20
N LEU A 162 19.39 14.53 -10.55
CA LEU A 162 20.08 15.02 -9.37
C LEU A 162 20.86 16.30 -9.65
N LYS A 163 21.60 16.36 -10.76
CA LYS A 163 22.35 17.55 -11.15
C LYS A 163 21.41 18.75 -11.31
N ILE A 164 20.31 18.58 -12.04
CA ILE A 164 19.31 19.63 -12.28
C ILE A 164 18.70 20.14 -10.96
N LEU A 165 18.35 19.23 -10.06
CA LEU A 165 17.74 19.58 -8.77
C LEU A 165 18.74 20.25 -7.84
N LYS A 166 20.01 19.81 -7.85
CA LYS A 166 21.09 20.45 -7.09
C LYS A 166 21.32 21.88 -7.53
N GLU A 167 21.39 22.13 -8.83
CA GLU A 167 21.56 23.46 -9.42
C GLU A 167 20.41 24.42 -9.04
N ARG A 168 19.22 23.88 -8.76
CA ARG A 168 18.03 24.65 -8.37
C ARG A 168 17.78 24.69 -6.85
N GLY A 169 18.65 24.09 -6.05
CA GLY A 169 18.49 24.05 -4.59
C GLY A 169 17.28 23.23 -4.10
N LEU A 170 16.85 22.24 -4.89
CA LEU A 170 15.68 21.40 -4.62
C LEU A 170 16.04 20.03 -4.00
N LEU A 171 17.33 19.76 -3.75
CA LEU A 171 17.77 18.55 -3.05
C LEU A 171 17.92 18.80 -1.54
N ASN A 172 17.41 17.86 -0.73
CA ASN A 172 17.76 17.76 0.68
C ASN A 172 18.98 16.85 0.86
N GLY A 173 19.78 17.09 1.92
CA GLY A 173 21.04 16.39 2.24
C GLY A 173 20.92 14.92 2.65
N TYR A 174 20.10 14.13 1.96
CA TYR A 174 19.99 12.67 2.08
C TYR A 174 20.70 11.93 0.93
N ASP A 175 21.35 12.67 0.01
CA ASP A 175 22.26 12.11 -1.00
C ASP A 175 23.69 11.95 -0.48
#